data_AF-A0A6A4WHT8-F1
#
_entry.id   AF-A0A6A4WHT8-F1
#
_cell.length_a   1.000
_cell.length_b   1.000
_cell.length_c   1.000
_cell.angle_alpha   90.00
_cell.angle_beta   90.00
_cell.angle_gamma   90.00
#
_symmetry.space_group_name_H-M   'P 1'
#
loop_
_entity.id
_entity.type
_entity.pdbx_description
1 polymer ?
#
loop_
_entity_poly.entity_id
_entity_poly.type
_entity_poly.pdbx_seq_one_letter_code
_entity_poly.pdbx_strand_id
1 'polypeptide(L)'
;MILHHVEQYLLSESFAMPVYFAVETDGVVEMYEAIEHSTASAATRSATEALLAAILSTGYQLEVAGSASAPLSGAQQHNIEGRLQGVGVEEQLPTVMLVAHYDAMAAAPELSFGADSNGSGVAMLLELSRLLSKLYRSRSTHPRLNLVLLLSAAGKLNYAGSRHWLDENGDSLETAASQGIQFVLCLDSLAQGDTVSLHVSKPPKPGSSGQKFYEALRASAAEFAPELNVSMVHKKINLGDRSLAWEHEQFSMRRLPAFTLSHYEEAGQLEQRTLLDTRPAVDDSRLARNTRVVGEALARFMFELPSAAEGTSTSAVLTEEMAVSEEALAGWLSFLASVPRPAQLMTEASNPVVTSLKAALQRDVHDVRVSSFSADRREPDWVLFGATRATLAAHRVKPAVFDLAATAAIVAYLAVVYLAVTNFHQLYALAQRISPVFKVRVE
;
A
#
# COMPACT_ATOMS: atom_id res chain seq x y z
N MET A 1 4.19 6.25 15.48
CA MET A 1 3.99 7.72 15.45
C MET A 1 5.10 8.46 14.71
N ILE A 2 6.40 8.29 15.06
CA ILE A 2 7.50 8.99 14.36
C ILE A 2 7.59 8.62 12.87
N LEU A 3 7.49 7.33 12.53
CA LEU A 3 7.61 6.87 11.15
C LEU A 3 6.54 7.46 10.21
N HIS A 4 5.29 7.62 10.68
CA HIS A 4 4.22 8.26 9.90
C HIS A 4 4.52 9.71 9.54
N HIS A 5 5.11 10.48 10.47
CA HIS A 5 5.48 11.87 10.21
C HIS A 5 6.65 11.96 9.23
N VAL A 6 7.63 11.05 9.36
CA VAL A 6 8.75 10.94 8.42
C VAL A 6 8.24 10.58 7.02
N GLU A 7 7.34 9.61 6.94
CA GLU A 7 6.73 9.19 5.68
C GLU A 7 5.94 10.32 5.01
N GLN A 8 5.13 11.05 5.79
CA GLN A 8 4.41 12.22 5.29
C GLN A 8 5.36 13.27 4.73
N TYR A 9 6.44 13.55 5.47
CA TYR A 9 7.47 14.51 5.04
C TYR A 9 8.13 14.06 3.74
N LEU A 10 8.45 12.77 3.61
CA LEU A 10 9.03 12.19 2.40
C LEU A 10 8.09 12.24 1.20
N LEU A 11 6.78 12.14 1.41
CA LEU A 11 5.77 12.25 0.36
C LEU A 11 5.46 13.71 -0.04
N SER A 12 5.70 14.68 0.84
CA SER A 12 5.41 16.10 0.58
C SER A 12 6.58 16.87 -0.02
N GLU A 13 7.81 16.45 0.23
CA GLU A 13 9.02 17.19 -0.14
C GLU A 13 9.77 16.59 -1.32
N SER A 14 10.52 17.44 -2.03
CA SER A 14 11.42 17.00 -3.10
C SER A 14 12.86 16.87 -2.59
N PHE A 15 13.51 15.75 -2.87
CA PHE A 15 14.88 15.48 -2.43
C PHE A 15 15.83 15.44 -3.62
N ALA A 16 17.02 16.03 -3.45
CA ALA A 16 18.09 15.97 -4.44
C ALA A 16 18.82 14.61 -4.46
N MET A 17 18.73 13.86 -3.35
CA MET A 17 19.33 12.54 -3.20
C MET A 17 18.23 11.48 -3.08
N PRO A 18 18.42 10.28 -3.66
CA PRO A 18 17.46 9.19 -3.51
C PRO A 18 17.45 8.70 -2.06
N VAL A 19 16.24 8.49 -1.53
CA VAL A 19 16.01 7.89 -0.21
C VAL A 19 15.57 6.44 -0.42
N TYR A 20 16.34 5.50 0.12
CA TYR A 20 16.03 4.08 0.03
C TYR A 20 15.50 3.58 1.37
N PHE A 21 14.53 2.66 1.29
CA PHE A 21 14.01 1.94 2.44
C PHE A 21 14.54 0.51 2.39
N ALA A 22 15.08 0.05 3.51
CA ALA A 22 15.48 -1.33 3.69
C ALA A 22 14.60 -1.96 4.76
N VAL A 23 14.17 -3.21 4.53
CA VAL A 23 13.57 -4.02 5.58
C VAL A 23 14.66 -4.39 6.57
N GLU A 24 14.33 -4.36 7.85
CA GLU A 24 15.25 -4.74 8.92
C GLU A 24 15.73 -6.18 8.71
N THR A 25 17.05 -6.34 8.65
CA THR A 25 17.73 -7.63 8.52
C THR A 25 18.95 -7.60 9.43
N ASP A 26 19.39 -8.76 9.90
CA ASP A 26 20.55 -8.86 10.81
C ASP A 26 21.78 -8.12 10.29
N GLY A 27 22.02 -8.15 8.97
CA GLY A 27 23.14 -7.43 8.36
C GLY A 27 22.98 -5.90 8.35
N VAL A 28 21.76 -5.38 8.21
CA VAL A 28 21.48 -3.93 8.32
C VAL A 28 21.65 -3.46 9.76
N VAL A 29 21.20 -4.27 10.72
CA VAL A 29 21.37 -4.00 12.15
C VAL A 29 22.86 -4.00 12.52
N GLU A 30 23.62 -5.01 12.10
CA GLU A 30 25.08 -5.07 12.32
C GLU A 30 25.80 -3.84 11.73
N MET A 31 25.43 -3.44 10.51
CA MET A 31 25.98 -2.26 9.87
C MET A 31 25.63 -0.98 10.65
N TYR A 32 24.38 -0.84 11.10
CA TYR A 32 23.92 0.29 11.88
C TYR A 32 24.65 0.38 13.22
N GLU A 33 24.71 -0.72 13.98
CA GLU A 33 25.43 -0.79 15.26
C GLU A 33 26.93 -0.50 15.09
N ALA A 34 27.56 -1.01 14.02
CA ALA A 34 28.95 -0.72 13.72
C ALA A 34 29.18 0.77 13.42
N ILE A 35 28.28 1.42 12.69
CA ILE A 35 28.32 2.88 12.44
C ILE A 35 28.07 3.63 13.75
N GLU A 36 27.08 3.25 14.54
CA GLU A 36 26.75 3.90 15.81
C GLU A 36 27.91 3.82 16.81
N HIS A 37 28.52 2.65 17.00
CA HIS A 37 29.69 2.47 17.84
C HIS A 37 30.89 3.29 17.34
N SER A 38 31.09 3.38 16.03
CA SER A 38 32.15 4.23 15.46
C SER A 38 31.91 5.72 15.74
N THR A 39 30.66 6.17 15.75
CA THR A 39 30.26 7.58 15.92
C THR A 39 30.20 7.99 17.39
N ALA A 40 29.60 7.16 18.25
CA ALA A 40 29.49 7.39 19.69
C ALA A 40 30.86 7.41 20.38
N SER A 41 31.79 6.58 19.90
CA SER A 41 33.15 6.57 20.40
C SER A 41 33.94 7.81 19.96
N ALA A 42 33.55 8.52 18.89
CA ALA A 42 34.18 9.79 18.49
C ALA A 42 33.70 10.99 19.34
N ALA A 43 32.44 10.97 19.79
CA ALA A 43 31.83 12.09 20.54
C ALA A 43 32.34 12.25 21.99
N THR A 44 32.94 11.20 22.56
CA THR A 44 33.43 11.16 23.96
C THR A 44 34.95 11.34 24.09
N ARG A 45 35.67 11.58 22.99
CA ARG A 45 37.13 11.60 22.93
C ARG A 45 37.70 13.00 22.67
N SER A 46 38.95 13.21 23.10
CA SER A 46 39.70 14.42 22.79
C SER A 46 39.87 14.59 21.26
N ALA A 47 40.02 15.83 20.76
CA ALA A 47 40.06 16.10 19.31
C ALA A 47 41.12 15.28 18.54
N THR A 48 42.25 14.95 19.19
CA THR A 48 43.31 14.11 18.63
C THR A 48 42.95 12.62 18.59
N GLU A 49 42.25 12.12 19.61
CA GLU A 49 41.76 10.75 19.66
C GLU A 49 40.57 10.53 18.72
N ALA A 50 39.72 11.55 18.54
CA ALA A 50 38.63 11.52 17.57
C ALA A 50 39.18 11.48 16.13
N LEU A 51 40.23 12.25 15.83
CA LEU A 51 40.95 12.16 14.56
C LEU A 51 41.59 10.78 14.36
N LEU A 52 42.31 10.23 15.34
CA LEU A 52 42.90 8.89 15.22
C LEU A 52 41.82 7.81 15.05
N ALA A 53 40.70 7.91 15.77
CA ALA A 53 39.57 7.00 15.64
C ALA A 53 38.91 7.06 14.26
N ALA A 54 38.76 8.25 13.69
CA ALA A 54 38.20 8.43 12.34
C ALA A 54 39.11 7.89 11.24
N ILE A 55 40.43 7.94 11.42
CA ILE A 55 41.41 7.40 10.46
C ILE A 55 41.52 5.87 10.61
N LEU A 56 41.35 5.34 11.83
CA LEU A 56 41.40 3.91 12.16
C LEU A 56 40.07 3.17 11.97
N SER A 57 38.93 3.88 11.89
CA SER A 57 37.62 3.26 11.80
C SER A 57 37.42 2.60 10.43
N THR A 58 36.86 1.40 10.43
CA THR A 58 36.45 0.74 9.19
C THR A 58 35.16 1.38 8.71
N GLY A 59 35.23 2.16 7.63
CA GLY A 59 34.05 2.70 6.97
C GLY A 59 33.31 1.64 6.16
N TYR A 60 31.99 1.79 6.05
CA TYR A 60 31.21 1.10 5.04
C TYR A 60 31.09 1.98 3.80
N GLN A 61 31.38 1.41 2.64
CA GLN A 61 31.04 2.00 1.36
C GLN A 61 29.75 1.35 0.87
N LEU A 62 28.74 2.18 0.65
CA LEU A 62 27.44 1.76 0.17
C LEU A 62 27.38 1.97 -1.34
N GLU A 63 27.21 0.88 -2.08
CA GLU A 63 26.99 0.90 -3.52
C GLU A 63 25.58 0.42 -3.81
N VAL A 64 24.80 1.25 -4.51
CA VAL A 64 23.44 0.88 -4.93
C VAL A 64 23.51 0.44 -6.38
N ALA A 65 23.31 -0.85 -6.61
CA ALA A 65 23.12 -1.40 -7.93
C ALA A 65 21.62 -1.33 -8.31
N GLY A 66 21.31 -0.53 -9.33
CA GLY A 66 19.96 -0.34 -9.84
C GLY A 66 19.95 0.65 -11.01
N SER A 67 18.95 0.54 -11.88
CA SER A 67 18.72 1.55 -12.91
C SER A 67 18.21 2.84 -12.27
N ALA A 68 18.65 4.00 -12.78
CA ALA A 68 18.07 5.28 -12.38
C ALA A 68 16.56 5.28 -12.64
N SER A 69 15.80 5.91 -11.74
CA SER A 69 14.36 6.03 -11.90
C SER A 69 14.02 6.88 -13.13
N ALA A 70 13.21 6.34 -14.02
CA ALA A 70 12.79 6.98 -15.26
C ALA A 70 11.27 6.87 -15.41
N PRO A 71 10.61 7.85 -16.07
CA PRO A 71 9.16 7.79 -16.28
C PRO A 71 8.78 6.60 -17.16
N LEU A 72 7.75 5.87 -16.76
CA LEU A 72 7.18 4.74 -17.50
C LEU A 72 6.25 5.27 -18.60
N SER A 73 6.64 5.11 -19.86
CA SER A 73 5.80 5.51 -20.99
C SER A 73 4.71 4.47 -21.26
N GLY A 74 3.44 4.91 -21.32
CA GLY A 74 2.33 4.04 -21.72
C GLY A 74 1.87 3.03 -20.67
N ALA A 75 2.21 3.26 -19.40
CA ALA A 75 1.72 2.48 -18.28
C ALA A 75 0.18 2.45 -18.24
N GLN A 76 -0.39 1.27 -18.50
CA GLN A 76 -1.84 1.05 -18.44
C GLN A 76 -2.25 0.71 -17.01
N GLN A 77 -3.49 0.98 -16.64
CA GLN A 77 -4.14 0.59 -15.40
C GLN A 77 -5.48 -0.07 -15.77
N HIS A 78 -5.98 -0.98 -14.94
CA HIS A 78 -7.07 -1.88 -15.34
C HIS A 78 -8.22 -1.85 -14.33
N ASN A 79 -9.35 -1.25 -14.71
CA ASN A 79 -10.58 -1.37 -13.93
C ASN A 79 -11.24 -2.72 -14.18
N ILE A 80 -11.86 -3.29 -13.15
CA ILE A 80 -12.65 -4.52 -13.26
C ILE A 80 -14.08 -4.21 -12.83
N GLU A 81 -15.02 -4.40 -13.74
CA GLU A 81 -16.45 -4.16 -13.51
C GLU A 81 -17.20 -5.50 -13.57
N GLY A 82 -18.06 -5.76 -12.59
CA GLY A 82 -19.00 -6.88 -12.57
C GLY A 82 -20.45 -6.38 -12.46
N ARG A 83 -21.37 -7.00 -13.19
CA ARG A 83 -22.80 -6.63 -13.18
C ARG A 83 -23.71 -7.77 -12.72
N LEU A 84 -24.59 -7.47 -11.77
CA LEU A 84 -25.72 -8.32 -11.39
C LEU A 84 -27.03 -7.64 -11.82
N GLN A 85 -27.72 -8.25 -12.76
CA GLN A 85 -28.97 -7.72 -13.32
C GLN A 85 -30.17 -8.07 -12.44
N GLY A 86 -31.07 -7.11 -12.20
CA GLY A 86 -32.31 -7.32 -11.46
C GLY A 86 -33.44 -7.95 -12.29
N VAL A 87 -34.53 -8.38 -11.65
CA VAL A 87 -35.71 -8.90 -12.38
C VAL A 87 -36.42 -7.75 -13.06
N GLY A 88 -36.41 -7.72 -14.39
CA GLY A 88 -37.15 -6.74 -15.18
C GLY A 88 -36.44 -6.36 -16.47
N VAL A 89 -36.85 -5.23 -17.04
CA VAL A 89 -36.17 -4.62 -18.19
C VAL A 89 -34.99 -3.82 -17.66
N GLU A 90 -33.77 -4.22 -18.03
CA GLU A 90 -32.51 -3.70 -17.48
C GLU A 90 -32.46 -2.16 -17.43
N GLU A 91 -32.87 -1.50 -18.52
CA GLU A 91 -32.80 -0.04 -18.67
C GLU A 91 -33.77 0.74 -17.76
N GLN A 92 -34.81 0.08 -17.25
CA GLN A 92 -35.83 0.70 -16.40
C GLN A 92 -35.58 0.46 -14.91
N LEU A 93 -34.68 -0.46 -14.58
CA LEU A 93 -34.40 -0.82 -13.19
C LEU A 93 -33.42 0.17 -12.57
N PRO A 94 -33.63 0.53 -11.28
CA PRO A 94 -32.67 1.32 -10.56
C PRO A 94 -31.36 0.56 -10.39
N THR A 95 -30.25 1.30 -10.41
CA THR A 95 -28.90 0.75 -10.28
C THR A 95 -28.23 1.29 -9.02
N VAL A 96 -27.58 0.40 -8.25
CA VAL A 96 -26.67 0.77 -7.15
C VAL A 96 -25.28 0.31 -7.53
N MET A 97 -24.28 1.15 -7.28
CA MET A 97 -22.90 0.82 -7.55
C MET A 97 -22.10 0.69 -6.25
N LEU A 98 -21.34 -0.40 -6.13
CA LEU A 98 -20.35 -0.60 -5.08
C LEU A 98 -18.97 -0.44 -5.69
N VAL A 99 -18.14 0.43 -5.13
CA VAL A 99 -16.82 0.75 -5.63
C VAL A 99 -15.78 0.50 -4.55
N ALA A 100 -14.66 -0.11 -4.90
CA ALA A 100 -13.47 -0.14 -4.07
C ALA A 100 -12.23 -0.08 -4.95
N HIS A 101 -11.29 0.80 -4.63
CA HIS A 101 -10.01 0.83 -5.32
C HIS A 101 -9.05 -0.21 -4.73
N TYR A 102 -8.30 -0.91 -5.57
CA TYR A 102 -7.44 -2.02 -5.14
C TYR A 102 -5.94 -1.68 -5.09
N ASP A 103 -5.56 -0.44 -5.35
CA ASP A 103 -4.19 0.04 -5.25
C ASP A 103 -3.88 0.58 -3.85
N ALA A 104 -2.59 0.57 -3.52
CA ALA A 104 -2.03 1.11 -2.30
C ALA A 104 -0.95 2.14 -2.62
N MET A 105 -0.62 3.01 -1.67
CA MET A 105 0.44 3.99 -1.82
C MET A 105 1.15 4.18 -0.50
N ALA A 106 2.48 4.20 -0.54
CA ALA A 106 3.36 4.51 0.58
C ALA A 106 4.60 5.24 0.04
N ALA A 107 5.49 5.71 0.91
CA ALA A 107 6.74 6.35 0.46
C ALA A 107 7.65 5.42 -0.35
N ALA A 108 7.59 4.10 -0.09
CA ALA A 108 8.29 3.09 -0.88
C ALA A 108 7.28 2.19 -1.64
N PRO A 109 7.25 2.22 -2.99
CA PRO A 109 6.30 1.45 -3.78
C PRO A 109 6.32 -0.06 -3.48
N GLU A 110 7.50 -0.68 -3.41
CA GLU A 110 7.66 -2.13 -3.15
C GLU A 110 7.17 -2.58 -1.76
N LEU A 111 6.95 -1.64 -0.84
CA LEU A 111 6.47 -1.91 0.52
C LEU A 111 5.03 -1.41 0.71
N SER A 112 4.37 -0.98 -0.36
CA SER A 112 2.99 -0.50 -0.35
C SER A 112 2.01 -1.68 -0.44
N PHE A 113 1.79 -2.39 0.68
CA PHE A 113 0.85 -3.52 0.74
C PHE A 113 -0.61 -3.08 0.88
N GLY A 114 -0.86 -2.10 1.75
CA GLY A 114 -2.17 -1.47 1.90
C GLY A 114 -3.24 -2.42 2.44
N ALA A 115 -2.96 -3.14 3.53
CA ALA A 115 -3.85 -4.18 4.04
C ALA A 115 -5.24 -3.62 4.41
N ASP A 116 -5.32 -2.54 5.18
CA ASP A 116 -6.57 -1.82 5.39
C ASP A 116 -6.85 -0.81 4.27
N SER A 117 -5.84 -0.08 3.78
CA SER A 117 -5.96 0.97 2.76
C SER A 117 -5.44 0.55 1.38
N ASN A 118 -6.25 0.02 0.47
CA ASN A 118 -7.67 -0.33 0.61
C ASN A 118 -7.91 -1.83 0.38
N GLY A 119 -7.06 -2.68 0.99
CA GLY A 119 -7.25 -4.13 0.93
C GLY A 119 -8.55 -4.59 1.60
N SER A 120 -8.97 -3.92 2.68
CA SER A 120 -10.18 -4.27 3.42
C SER A 120 -11.47 -3.92 2.67
N GLY A 121 -11.52 -2.77 1.98
CA GLY A 121 -12.65 -2.41 1.12
C GLY A 121 -12.81 -3.37 -0.06
N VAL A 122 -11.70 -3.80 -0.68
CA VAL A 122 -11.73 -4.83 -1.74
C VAL A 122 -12.21 -6.18 -1.21
N ALA A 123 -11.70 -6.63 -0.06
CA ALA A 123 -12.14 -7.88 0.57
C ALA A 123 -13.64 -7.84 0.89
N MET A 124 -14.13 -6.73 1.44
CA MET A 124 -15.56 -6.52 1.69
C MET A 124 -16.38 -6.55 0.39
N LEU A 125 -15.93 -5.87 -0.67
CA LEU A 125 -16.62 -5.87 -1.96
C LEU A 125 -16.74 -7.28 -2.54
N LEU A 126 -15.67 -8.06 -2.52
CA LEU A 126 -15.67 -9.44 -3.00
C LEU A 126 -16.60 -10.33 -2.17
N GLU A 127 -16.61 -10.19 -0.85
CA GLU A 127 -17.50 -10.95 0.01
C GLU A 127 -18.97 -10.55 -0.18
N LEU A 128 -19.26 -9.26 -0.32
CA LEU A 128 -20.59 -8.77 -0.70
C LEU A 128 -20.99 -9.29 -2.08
N SER A 129 -20.07 -9.36 -3.04
CA SER A 129 -20.36 -9.91 -4.37
C SER A 129 -20.77 -11.38 -4.32
N ARG A 130 -20.10 -12.18 -3.47
CA ARG A 130 -20.42 -13.59 -3.22
C ARG A 130 -21.81 -13.76 -2.61
N LEU A 131 -22.14 -12.94 -1.61
CA LEU A 131 -23.43 -12.98 -0.93
C LEU A 131 -24.57 -12.50 -1.83
N LEU A 132 -24.40 -11.33 -2.46
CA LEU A 132 -25.42 -10.76 -3.35
C LEU A 132 -25.64 -11.67 -4.56
N SER A 133 -24.59 -12.26 -5.14
CA SER A 133 -24.74 -13.23 -6.24
C SER A 133 -25.72 -14.36 -5.91
N LYS A 134 -25.65 -14.93 -4.69
CA LYS A 134 -26.59 -15.98 -4.27
C LYS A 134 -28.04 -15.47 -4.21
N LEU A 135 -28.26 -14.24 -3.75
CA LEU A 135 -29.59 -13.60 -3.72
C LEU A 135 -30.15 -13.41 -5.14
N TYR A 136 -29.31 -12.95 -6.08
CA TYR A 136 -29.67 -12.76 -7.48
C TYR A 136 -29.86 -14.09 -8.23
N ARG A 137 -29.26 -15.21 -7.79
CA ARG A 137 -29.49 -16.53 -8.43
C ARG A 137 -30.83 -17.15 -8.04
N SER A 138 -31.35 -16.85 -6.85
CA SER A 138 -32.59 -17.44 -6.36
C SER A 138 -33.81 -16.67 -6.84
N ARG A 139 -34.75 -17.36 -7.52
CA ARG A 139 -35.97 -16.73 -8.07
C ARG A 139 -36.86 -16.07 -7.03
N SER A 140 -36.85 -16.57 -5.78
CA SER A 140 -37.71 -16.03 -4.71
C SER A 140 -37.13 -14.77 -4.08
N THR A 141 -35.82 -14.60 -4.11
CA THR A 141 -35.08 -13.49 -3.50
C THR A 141 -34.47 -12.56 -4.53
N HIS A 142 -34.78 -12.76 -5.82
CA HIS A 142 -34.18 -11.96 -6.88
C HIS A 142 -34.73 -10.52 -6.82
N PRO A 143 -33.86 -9.52 -6.56
CA PRO A 143 -34.29 -8.14 -6.40
C PRO A 143 -34.64 -7.49 -7.75
N ARG A 144 -35.42 -6.41 -7.71
CA ARG A 144 -35.73 -5.53 -8.87
C ARG A 144 -34.77 -4.35 -8.93
N LEU A 145 -33.49 -4.63 -8.81
CA LEU A 145 -32.43 -3.62 -8.75
C LEU A 145 -31.19 -4.17 -9.43
N ASN A 146 -30.52 -3.35 -10.23
CA ASN A 146 -29.23 -3.70 -10.82
C ASN A 146 -28.11 -3.34 -9.85
N LEU A 147 -27.11 -4.20 -9.73
CA LEU A 147 -25.91 -3.94 -8.95
C LEU A 147 -24.69 -3.91 -9.87
N VAL A 148 -23.91 -2.84 -9.78
CA VAL A 148 -22.61 -2.72 -10.44
C VAL A 148 -21.52 -2.79 -9.37
N LEU A 149 -20.56 -3.68 -9.56
CA LEU A 149 -19.40 -3.89 -8.70
C LEU A 149 -18.18 -3.39 -9.45
N LEU A 150 -17.54 -2.33 -8.96
CA LEU A 150 -16.36 -1.74 -9.60
C LEU A 150 -15.14 -1.87 -8.69
N LEU A 151 -14.15 -2.60 -9.16
CA LEU A 151 -12.79 -2.57 -8.62
C LEU A 151 -11.97 -1.60 -9.45
N SER A 152 -11.77 -0.39 -8.92
CA SER A 152 -11.08 0.69 -9.61
C SER A 152 -9.56 0.59 -9.43
N ALA A 153 -8.82 0.87 -10.50
CA ALA A 153 -7.37 1.01 -10.44
C ALA A 153 -6.98 2.46 -10.13
N ALA A 154 -5.75 2.66 -9.62
CA ALA A 154 -5.19 3.99 -9.42
C ALA A 154 -6.07 4.94 -8.56
N GLY A 155 -6.69 4.39 -7.51
CA GLY A 155 -7.39 5.13 -6.45
C GLY A 155 -6.51 6.19 -5.79
N LYS A 156 -5.26 5.86 -5.48
CA LYS A 156 -4.31 6.78 -4.84
C LYS A 156 -3.76 7.83 -5.80
N LEU A 157 -3.95 7.69 -7.10
CA LEU A 157 -3.67 8.71 -8.12
C LEU A 157 -4.92 9.55 -8.42
N ASN A 158 -5.49 10.16 -7.38
CA ASN A 158 -6.73 10.94 -7.47
C ASN A 158 -7.91 10.18 -8.09
N TYR A 159 -8.03 8.89 -7.78
CA TYR A 159 -9.13 8.05 -8.24
C TYR A 159 -9.26 8.03 -9.77
N ALA A 160 -8.12 7.94 -10.46
CA ALA A 160 -8.06 8.00 -11.92
C ALA A 160 -8.89 6.89 -12.59
N GLY A 161 -8.96 5.70 -11.99
CA GLY A 161 -9.80 4.61 -12.49
C GLY A 161 -11.29 4.92 -12.42
N SER A 162 -11.77 5.47 -11.30
CA SER A 162 -13.18 5.87 -11.16
C SER A 162 -13.54 7.04 -12.08
N ARG A 163 -12.62 7.98 -12.29
CA ARG A 163 -12.78 9.04 -13.32
C ARG A 163 -12.86 8.44 -14.72
N HIS A 164 -11.97 7.52 -15.09
CA HIS A 164 -12.00 6.86 -16.39
C HIS A 164 -13.32 6.11 -16.62
N TRP A 165 -13.79 5.37 -15.61
CA TRP A 165 -15.09 4.69 -15.70
C TRP A 165 -16.24 5.69 -15.92
N LEU A 166 -16.20 6.86 -15.28
CA LEU A 166 -17.17 7.92 -15.49
C LEU A 166 -17.09 8.55 -16.89
N ASP A 167 -15.90 8.66 -17.47
CA ASP A 167 -15.72 9.21 -18.82
C ASP A 167 -16.23 8.21 -19.87
N GLU A 168 -15.93 6.91 -19.71
CA GLU A 168 -16.43 5.84 -20.59
C GLU A 168 -17.97 5.73 -20.56
N ASN A 169 -18.58 5.86 -19.38
CA ASN A 169 -20.03 5.66 -19.21
C ASN A 169 -20.85 6.97 -19.25
N GLY A 170 -20.23 8.13 -19.04
CA GLY A 170 -20.91 9.41 -18.88
C GLY A 170 -21.20 10.18 -20.17
N ASP A 171 -20.41 9.98 -21.22
CA ASP A 171 -20.58 10.72 -22.49
C ASP A 171 -21.55 10.03 -23.47
N SER A 172 -21.84 8.75 -23.24
CA SER A 172 -22.83 8.02 -24.02
C SER A 172 -24.23 8.30 -23.47
N LEU A 173 -24.97 9.18 -24.14
CA LEU A 173 -26.42 9.39 -23.98
C LEU A 173 -27.25 8.07 -24.09
N GLU A 174 -26.61 6.96 -24.49
CA GLU A 174 -27.16 5.63 -24.70
C GLU A 174 -26.80 4.58 -23.62
N THR A 175 -25.89 4.86 -22.66
CA THR A 175 -25.59 3.85 -21.63
C THR A 175 -26.59 3.97 -20.48
N ALA A 176 -27.60 3.09 -20.47
CA ALA A 176 -28.64 2.98 -19.44
C ALA A 176 -28.09 2.87 -18.00
N ALA A 177 -26.82 2.49 -17.83
CA ALA A 177 -26.15 2.36 -16.54
C ALA A 177 -26.04 3.67 -15.76
N SER A 178 -25.83 4.83 -16.41
CA SER A 178 -25.64 6.12 -15.71
C SER A 178 -26.95 6.87 -15.43
N GLN A 179 -27.99 6.65 -16.25
CA GLN A 179 -29.28 7.32 -16.09
C GLN A 179 -30.15 6.72 -14.97
N GLY A 180 -29.83 5.49 -14.53
CA GLY A 180 -30.54 4.77 -13.46
C GLY A 180 -29.80 4.68 -12.12
N ILE A 181 -28.61 5.28 -11.96
CA ILE A 181 -27.84 5.17 -10.70
C ILE A 181 -28.56 5.93 -9.59
N GLN A 182 -29.03 5.20 -8.59
CA GLN A 182 -29.63 5.80 -7.40
C GLN A 182 -28.57 6.35 -6.45
N PHE A 183 -27.51 5.58 -6.21
CA PHE A 183 -26.32 6.05 -5.51
C PHE A 183 -25.10 5.16 -5.78
N VAL A 184 -23.92 5.70 -5.49
CA VAL A 184 -22.64 5.02 -5.50
C VAL A 184 -22.10 4.93 -4.07
N LEU A 185 -21.85 3.70 -3.61
CA LEU A 185 -21.22 3.42 -2.33
C LEU A 185 -19.76 3.03 -2.55
N CYS A 186 -18.84 3.88 -2.12
CA CYS A 186 -17.41 3.59 -2.15
C CYS A 186 -16.99 2.99 -0.80
N LEU A 187 -16.26 1.88 -0.81
CA LEU A 187 -15.75 1.19 0.38
C LEU A 187 -14.26 1.50 0.51
N ASP A 188 -13.84 2.07 1.63
CA ASP A 188 -12.43 2.41 1.89
C ASP A 188 -12.08 2.14 3.36
N SER A 189 -10.99 1.42 3.64
CA SER A 189 -10.44 1.23 4.99
C SER A 189 -11.51 0.95 6.05
N LEU A 190 -11.98 -0.31 6.14
CA LEU A 190 -13.10 -0.70 7.01
C LEU A 190 -12.73 -1.76 8.06
N ALA A 191 -11.45 -2.02 8.29
CA ALA A 191 -11.02 -3.08 9.21
C ALA A 191 -10.38 -2.61 10.52
N GLN A 192 -9.95 -1.34 10.63
CA GLN A 192 -9.23 -0.82 11.80
C GLN A 192 -10.01 0.26 12.58
N GLY A 193 -11.28 0.01 12.94
CA GLY A 193 -12.02 0.96 13.79
C GLY A 193 -13.35 0.46 14.34
N ASP A 194 -13.78 1.08 15.43
CA ASP A 194 -15.09 0.86 16.07
C ASP A 194 -16.13 1.93 15.70
N THR A 195 -15.72 2.86 14.84
CA THR A 195 -16.54 3.87 14.19
C THR A 195 -16.62 3.55 12.70
N VAL A 196 -17.78 3.80 12.09
CA VAL A 196 -17.96 3.76 10.64
C VAL A 196 -18.61 5.08 10.23
N SER A 197 -17.87 5.88 9.49
CA SER A 197 -18.27 7.20 9.02
C SER A 197 -18.71 7.13 7.57
N LEU A 198 -19.89 7.67 7.30
CA LEU A 198 -20.38 7.90 5.95
C LEU A 198 -19.94 9.30 5.50
N HIS A 199 -18.91 9.37 4.66
CA HIS A 199 -18.42 10.60 4.09
C HIS A 199 -19.28 11.03 2.90
N VAL A 200 -19.82 12.25 2.98
CA VAL A 200 -20.70 12.81 1.97
C VAL A 200 -20.20 14.19 1.53
N SER A 201 -20.19 14.41 0.21
CA SER A 201 -19.91 15.72 -0.38
C SER A 201 -21.11 16.66 -0.32
N LYS A 202 -22.31 16.09 -0.41
CA LYS A 202 -23.60 16.77 -0.29
C LYS A 202 -24.49 15.88 0.55
N PRO A 203 -25.05 16.37 1.67
CA PRO A 203 -25.93 15.54 2.48
C PRO A 203 -27.14 15.11 1.63
N PRO A 204 -27.54 13.82 1.71
CA PRO A 204 -28.65 13.31 0.92
C PRO A 204 -29.95 14.03 1.34
N LYS A 205 -30.79 14.33 0.35
CA LYS A 205 -32.10 14.97 0.61
C LYS A 205 -33.00 13.99 1.39
N PRO A 206 -33.90 14.49 2.26
CA PRO A 206 -34.86 13.63 2.93
C PRO A 206 -35.71 12.86 1.91
N GLY A 207 -35.84 11.54 2.10
CA GLY A 207 -36.55 10.65 1.18
C GLY A 207 -35.77 10.19 -0.06
N SER A 208 -34.55 10.70 -0.28
CA SER A 208 -33.66 10.18 -1.34
C SER A 208 -33.15 8.78 -1.01
N SER A 209 -32.76 8.03 -2.05
CA SER A 209 -32.21 6.67 -1.89
C SER A 209 -30.99 6.62 -0.98
N GLY A 210 -30.11 7.63 -1.05
CA GLY A 210 -28.95 7.72 -0.16
C GLY A 210 -29.33 7.91 1.32
N GLN A 211 -30.38 8.69 1.61
CA GLN A 211 -30.88 8.85 2.98
C GLN A 211 -31.52 7.56 3.49
N LYS A 212 -32.33 6.89 2.65
CA LYS A 212 -32.91 5.57 2.98
C LYS A 212 -31.83 4.53 3.30
N PHE A 213 -30.75 4.51 2.51
CA PHE A 213 -29.61 3.64 2.77
C PHE A 213 -28.92 3.98 4.09
N TYR A 214 -28.69 5.25 4.39
CA TYR A 214 -28.09 5.66 5.67
C TYR A 214 -28.95 5.26 6.88
N GLU A 215 -30.28 5.40 6.77
CA GLU A 215 -31.21 4.95 7.80
C GLU A 215 -31.17 3.42 7.96
N ALA A 216 -31.13 2.67 6.85
CA ALA A 216 -30.96 1.22 6.87
C ALA A 216 -29.60 0.81 7.49
N LEU A 217 -28.54 1.55 7.23
CA LEU A 217 -27.21 1.32 7.82
C LEU A 217 -27.24 1.52 9.33
N ARG A 218 -27.84 2.62 9.80
CA ARG A 218 -27.97 2.90 11.23
C ARG A 218 -28.84 1.86 11.95
N ALA A 219 -29.93 1.44 11.33
CA ALA A 219 -30.78 0.36 11.86
C ALA A 219 -30.02 -0.97 11.93
N SER A 220 -29.21 -1.28 10.90
CA SER A 220 -28.39 -2.50 10.85
C SER A 220 -27.30 -2.52 11.89
N ALA A 221 -26.64 -1.38 12.12
CA ALA A 221 -25.66 -1.25 13.19
C ALA A 221 -26.33 -1.45 14.57
N ALA A 222 -27.47 -0.78 14.82
CA ALA A 222 -28.15 -0.88 16.11
C ALA A 222 -28.58 -2.31 16.48
N GLU A 223 -28.92 -3.13 15.49
CA GLU A 223 -29.37 -4.51 15.72
C GLU A 223 -28.23 -5.53 15.78
N PHE A 224 -27.29 -5.46 14.82
CA PHE A 224 -26.26 -6.50 14.68
C PHE A 224 -24.92 -6.14 15.32
N ALA A 225 -24.67 -4.86 15.58
CA ALA A 225 -23.40 -4.36 16.12
C ALA A 225 -23.64 -3.09 16.98
N PRO A 226 -24.27 -3.22 18.16
CA PRO A 226 -24.65 -2.06 19.00
C PRO A 226 -23.44 -1.25 19.49
N GLU A 227 -22.25 -1.85 19.48
CA GLU A 227 -20.96 -1.22 19.78
C GLU A 227 -20.43 -0.33 18.63
N LEU A 228 -20.95 -0.50 17.41
CA LEU A 228 -20.47 0.22 16.23
C LEU A 228 -21.14 1.59 16.12
N ASN A 229 -20.32 2.63 16.21
CA ASN A 229 -20.80 4.01 16.05
C ASN A 229 -20.86 4.39 14.58
N VAL A 230 -22.08 4.47 14.04
CA VAL A 230 -22.31 4.97 12.67
C VAL A 230 -22.57 6.46 12.68
N SER A 231 -21.74 7.22 11.98
CA SER A 231 -21.85 8.68 11.86
C SER A 231 -21.88 9.12 10.39
N MET A 232 -22.35 10.35 10.15
CA MET A 232 -22.29 10.97 8.82
C MET A 232 -21.39 12.20 8.88
N VAL A 233 -20.35 12.23 8.06
CA VAL A 233 -19.37 13.31 8.01
C VAL A 233 -19.51 14.02 6.67
N HIS A 234 -19.87 15.31 6.73
CA HIS A 234 -20.00 16.13 5.53
C HIS A 234 -18.76 16.99 5.31
N LYS A 235 -18.12 16.81 4.15
CA LYS A 235 -17.00 17.64 3.69
C LYS A 235 -17.33 18.22 2.32
N LYS A 236 -17.23 19.53 2.16
CA LYS A 236 -17.41 20.17 0.86
C LYS A 236 -16.20 19.89 -0.04
N ILE A 237 -16.46 19.62 -1.32
CA ILE A 237 -15.42 19.41 -2.33
C ILE A 237 -14.72 20.73 -2.62
N ASN A 238 -13.40 20.75 -2.47
CA ASN A 238 -12.57 21.90 -2.82
C ASN A 238 -12.04 21.73 -4.25
N LEU A 239 -12.71 22.36 -5.22
CA LEU A 239 -12.31 22.30 -6.64
C LEU A 239 -10.94 22.92 -6.94
N GLY A 240 -10.40 23.72 -6.02
CA GLY A 240 -9.06 24.31 -6.14
C GLY A 240 -7.93 23.40 -5.67
N ASP A 241 -8.25 22.29 -4.99
CA ASP A 241 -7.24 21.32 -4.59
C ASP A 241 -6.88 20.42 -5.78
N ARG A 242 -5.58 20.11 -5.91
CA ARG A 242 -5.08 19.20 -6.94
C ARG A 242 -5.37 17.75 -6.59
N SER A 243 -5.57 17.43 -5.31
CA SER A 243 -5.87 16.08 -4.86
C SER A 243 -7.25 15.95 -4.24
N LEU A 244 -7.93 14.85 -4.54
CA LEU A 244 -9.22 14.53 -3.95
C LEU A 244 -9.01 13.71 -2.68
N ALA A 245 -9.86 13.97 -1.69
CA ALA A 245 -9.79 13.28 -0.42
C ALA A 245 -10.42 11.88 -0.51
N TRP A 246 -11.58 11.78 -1.15
CA TRP A 246 -12.37 10.54 -1.21
C TRP A 246 -12.81 10.20 -2.63
N GLU A 247 -13.01 8.91 -2.87
CA GLU A 247 -13.42 8.40 -4.18
C GLU A 247 -14.78 8.94 -4.63
N HIS A 248 -15.73 9.10 -3.69
CA HIS A 248 -17.07 9.62 -3.98
C HIS A 248 -17.08 11.06 -4.52
N GLU A 249 -15.99 11.83 -4.35
CA GLU A 249 -15.88 13.19 -4.86
C GLU A 249 -15.89 13.21 -6.39
N GLN A 250 -15.24 12.23 -7.05
CA GLN A 250 -15.26 12.08 -8.52
C GLN A 250 -16.69 11.92 -9.06
N PHE A 251 -17.48 11.05 -8.43
CA PHE A 251 -18.89 10.82 -8.78
C PHE A 251 -19.75 12.06 -8.50
N SER A 252 -19.49 12.74 -7.38
CA SER A 252 -20.20 13.95 -6.97
C SER A 252 -19.98 15.14 -7.92
N MET A 253 -18.79 15.25 -8.53
CA MET A 253 -18.50 16.24 -9.57
C MET A 253 -19.36 16.04 -10.83
N ARG A 254 -19.62 14.78 -11.20
CA ARG A 254 -20.55 14.39 -12.29
C ARG A 254 -22.02 14.40 -11.87
N ARG A 255 -22.35 14.95 -10.68
CA ARG A 255 -23.70 15.08 -10.11
C ARG A 255 -24.39 13.75 -9.77
N LEU A 256 -23.63 12.66 -9.61
CA LEU A 256 -24.16 11.40 -9.11
C LEU A 256 -24.22 11.43 -7.58
N PRO A 257 -25.28 10.89 -6.94
CA PRO A 257 -25.31 10.70 -5.50
C PRO A 257 -24.25 9.67 -5.11
N ALA A 258 -23.25 10.06 -4.33
CA ALA A 258 -22.17 9.16 -3.94
C ALA A 258 -21.68 9.44 -2.52
N PHE A 259 -21.21 8.39 -1.86
CA PHE A 259 -20.67 8.46 -0.50
C PHE A 259 -19.61 7.38 -0.27
N THR A 260 -18.64 7.69 0.58
CA THR A 260 -17.58 6.74 0.98
C THR A 260 -17.84 6.27 2.41
N LEU A 261 -17.80 4.96 2.63
CA LEU A 261 -17.76 4.36 3.95
C LEU A 261 -16.32 4.09 4.33
N SER A 262 -15.90 4.62 5.47
CA SER A 262 -14.59 4.33 6.08
C SER A 262 -14.65 4.42 7.60
N HIS A 263 -13.67 3.81 8.27
CA HIS A 263 -13.55 3.95 9.73
C HIS A 263 -12.95 5.31 10.15
N TYR A 264 -12.33 6.03 9.23
CA TYR A 264 -11.77 7.35 9.49
C TYR A 264 -12.85 8.39 9.79
N GLU A 265 -12.57 9.32 10.71
CA GLU A 265 -13.46 10.47 10.98
C GLU A 265 -13.17 11.62 10.02
N GLU A 266 -11.91 11.80 9.64
CA GLU A 266 -11.45 12.87 8.75
C GLU A 266 -10.72 12.32 7.53
N ALA A 267 -10.70 13.10 6.47
CA ALA A 267 -10.04 12.71 5.22
C ALA A 267 -8.56 13.07 5.22
N GLY A 268 -7.73 12.33 4.47
CA GLY A 268 -6.32 12.65 4.30
C GLY A 268 -5.46 12.30 5.51
N GLN A 269 -5.92 11.34 6.32
CA GLN A 269 -5.13 10.82 7.42
C GLN A 269 -3.90 10.06 6.91
N LEU A 270 -2.83 10.13 7.70
CA LEU A 270 -1.53 9.52 7.37
C LEU A 270 -1.62 8.00 7.21
N GLU A 271 -2.57 7.39 7.92
CA GLU A 271 -2.83 5.95 7.89
C GLU A 271 -3.35 5.48 6.53
N GLN A 272 -3.86 6.39 5.68
CA GLN A 272 -4.30 6.06 4.33
C GLN A 272 -3.15 5.83 3.33
N ARG A 273 -1.92 6.21 3.69
CA ARG A 273 -0.74 6.16 2.80
C ARG A 273 0.50 5.80 3.59
N THR A 274 0.53 4.60 4.17
CA THR A 274 1.64 4.19 5.02
C THR A 274 2.25 2.83 4.67
N LEU A 275 3.57 2.75 4.86
CA LEU A 275 4.36 1.51 4.84
C LEU A 275 3.94 0.51 5.93
N LEU A 276 3.37 1.01 7.03
CA LEU A 276 3.00 0.16 8.18
C LEU A 276 1.69 -0.60 7.99
N ASP A 277 0.94 -0.27 6.93
CA ASP A 277 -0.34 -0.89 6.64
C ASP A 277 -0.15 -2.29 6.06
N THR A 278 0.04 -3.22 6.98
CA THR A 278 0.38 -4.62 6.75
C THR A 278 -0.65 -5.52 7.41
N ARG A 279 -0.65 -6.81 7.03
CA ARG A 279 -1.63 -7.80 7.50
C ARG A 279 -1.85 -7.82 9.03
N PRO A 280 -0.82 -7.72 9.89
CA PRO A 280 -0.99 -7.77 11.35
C PRO A 280 -1.71 -6.57 11.95
N ALA A 281 -1.78 -5.44 11.24
CA ALA A 281 -2.49 -4.26 11.72
C ALA A 281 -4.03 -4.42 11.61
N VAL A 282 -4.49 -5.38 10.81
CA VAL A 282 -5.90 -5.57 10.47
C VAL A 282 -6.56 -6.64 11.35
N ASP A 283 -7.76 -6.33 11.86
CA ASP A 283 -8.62 -7.24 12.62
C ASP A 283 -9.75 -7.81 11.74
N ASP A 284 -9.72 -9.13 11.56
CA ASP A 284 -10.65 -9.85 10.69
C ASP A 284 -12.09 -9.84 11.26
N SER A 285 -12.22 -9.87 12.59
CA SER A 285 -13.51 -9.91 13.27
C SER A 285 -14.27 -8.59 13.11
N ARG A 286 -13.54 -7.47 13.16
CA ARG A 286 -14.08 -6.13 12.89
C ARG A 286 -14.50 -6.00 11.44
N LEU A 287 -13.70 -6.50 10.50
CA LEU A 287 -14.07 -6.49 9.09
C LEU A 287 -15.33 -7.35 8.84
N ALA A 288 -15.43 -8.52 9.45
CA ALA A 288 -16.61 -9.39 9.34
C ALA A 288 -17.87 -8.72 9.92
N ARG A 289 -17.76 -8.10 11.10
CA ARG A 289 -18.82 -7.28 11.71
C ARG A 289 -19.28 -6.17 10.78
N ASN A 290 -18.34 -5.38 10.27
CA ASN A 290 -18.62 -4.22 9.41
C ASN A 290 -19.23 -4.67 8.08
N THR A 291 -18.70 -5.75 7.47
CA THR A 291 -19.24 -6.36 6.25
C THR A 291 -20.68 -6.85 6.46
N ARG A 292 -20.97 -7.46 7.62
CA ARG A 292 -22.34 -7.90 7.96
C ARG A 292 -23.29 -6.74 8.06
N VAL A 293 -22.90 -5.66 8.75
CA VAL A 293 -23.73 -4.44 8.88
C VAL A 293 -24.01 -3.81 7.53
N VAL A 294 -22.99 -3.67 6.67
CA VAL A 294 -23.15 -3.10 5.31
C VAL A 294 -23.99 -4.01 4.42
N GLY A 295 -23.77 -5.33 4.47
CA GLY A 295 -24.54 -6.31 3.71
C GLY A 295 -26.02 -6.32 4.09
N GLU A 296 -26.33 -6.29 5.38
CA GLU A 296 -27.71 -6.21 5.87
C GLU A 296 -28.35 -4.86 5.54
N ALA A 297 -27.60 -3.76 5.58
CA ALA A 297 -28.08 -2.45 5.17
C ALA A 297 -28.44 -2.42 3.68
N LEU A 298 -27.60 -3.02 2.83
CA LEU A 298 -27.88 -3.20 1.40
C LEU A 298 -29.11 -4.08 1.18
N ALA A 299 -29.22 -5.21 1.87
CA ALA A 299 -30.37 -6.10 1.76
C ALA A 299 -31.68 -5.40 2.16
N ARG A 300 -31.68 -4.66 3.27
CA ARG A 300 -32.82 -3.84 3.72
C ARG A 300 -33.21 -2.79 2.69
N PHE A 301 -32.22 -2.12 2.11
CA PHE A 301 -32.44 -1.14 1.06
C PHE A 301 -33.04 -1.78 -0.21
N MET A 302 -32.51 -2.93 -0.63
CA MET A 302 -32.93 -3.63 -1.85
C MET A 302 -34.35 -4.21 -1.78
N PHE A 303 -34.75 -4.71 -0.61
CA PHE A 303 -36.08 -5.31 -0.40
C PHE A 303 -37.08 -4.36 0.26
N GLU A 304 -36.70 -3.10 0.50
CA GLU A 304 -37.51 -2.09 1.19
C GLU A 304 -38.09 -2.60 2.52
N LEU A 305 -37.27 -3.29 3.31
CA LEU A 305 -37.69 -3.87 4.58
C LEU A 305 -38.00 -2.77 5.62
N PRO A 306 -39.04 -2.95 6.46
CA PRO A 306 -39.37 -1.97 7.49
C PRO A 306 -38.22 -1.83 8.49
N SER A 307 -37.99 -0.60 8.95
CA SER A 307 -36.97 -0.29 9.94
C SER A 307 -37.37 -0.86 11.31
N ALA A 308 -36.41 -1.42 12.05
CA ALA A 308 -36.61 -2.07 13.36
C ALA A 308 -37.29 -1.20 14.45
N ALA A 309 -37.49 0.11 14.18
CA ALA A 309 -38.25 1.02 15.03
C ALA A 309 -39.75 0.65 15.19
N GLU A 310 -40.29 -0.24 14.36
CA GLU A 310 -41.70 -0.67 14.42
C GLU A 310 -41.96 -1.94 15.27
N GLY A 311 -41.03 -2.31 16.16
CA GLY A 311 -41.28 -3.30 17.24
C GLY A 311 -41.51 -4.74 16.76
N THR A 312 -41.34 -5.01 15.47
CA THR A 312 -41.40 -6.34 14.89
C THR A 312 -39.98 -6.76 14.54
N SER A 313 -39.50 -7.86 15.13
CA SER A 313 -38.17 -8.43 14.84
C SER A 313 -37.95 -8.53 13.34
N THR A 314 -37.09 -7.67 12.78
CA THR A 314 -36.77 -7.72 11.35
C THR A 314 -36.01 -9.00 11.07
N SER A 315 -36.45 -9.80 10.09
CA SER A 315 -35.72 -11.01 9.70
C SER A 315 -34.39 -10.61 9.08
N ALA A 316 -33.29 -10.94 9.77
CA ALA A 316 -31.94 -10.85 9.20
C ALA A 316 -31.91 -11.59 7.85
N VAL A 317 -31.49 -10.91 6.79
CA VAL A 317 -31.53 -11.47 5.43
C VAL A 317 -30.32 -12.35 5.18
N LEU A 318 -29.18 -11.98 5.76
CA LEU A 318 -27.88 -12.66 5.60
C LEU A 318 -27.63 -13.60 6.79
N THR A 319 -28.47 -14.63 6.89
CA THR A 319 -28.39 -15.66 7.94
C THR A 319 -27.87 -16.99 7.40
N GLU A 320 -27.30 -17.80 8.31
CA GLU A 320 -26.85 -19.18 8.05
C GLU A 320 -25.94 -19.31 6.80
N GLU A 321 -26.45 -19.89 5.72
CA GLU A 321 -25.69 -20.11 4.46
C GLU A 321 -25.34 -18.81 3.70
N MET A 322 -26.04 -17.73 4.04
CA MET A 322 -25.84 -16.37 3.55
C MET A 322 -25.07 -15.50 4.54
N ALA A 323 -24.55 -16.08 5.63
CA ALA A 323 -23.71 -15.35 6.56
C ALA A 323 -22.36 -14.95 5.92
N VAL A 324 -21.84 -13.83 6.42
CA VAL A 324 -20.49 -13.36 6.12
C VAL A 324 -19.48 -14.38 6.65
N SER A 325 -18.55 -14.78 5.79
CA SER A 325 -17.47 -15.70 6.14
C SER A 325 -16.22 -14.91 6.54
N GLU A 326 -15.85 -15.00 7.82
CA GLU A 326 -14.60 -14.41 8.32
C GLU A 326 -13.37 -15.05 7.66
N GLU A 327 -13.39 -16.36 7.42
CA GLU A 327 -12.31 -17.08 6.72
C GLU A 327 -12.12 -16.58 5.28
N ALA A 328 -13.22 -16.27 4.56
CA ALA A 328 -13.13 -15.72 3.22
C ALA A 328 -12.50 -14.32 3.21
N LEU A 329 -12.91 -13.46 4.15
CA LEU A 329 -12.34 -12.13 4.34
C LEU A 329 -10.85 -12.19 4.71
N ALA A 330 -10.49 -13.05 5.67
CA ALA A 330 -9.11 -13.26 6.09
C ALA A 330 -8.23 -13.79 4.95
N GLY A 331 -8.77 -14.68 4.11
CA GLY A 331 -8.10 -15.19 2.92
C GLY A 331 -7.82 -14.10 1.89
N TRP A 332 -8.80 -13.25 1.59
CA TRP A 332 -8.62 -12.11 0.68
C TRP A 332 -7.63 -11.09 1.22
N LEU A 333 -7.72 -10.73 2.49
CA LEU A 333 -6.77 -9.82 3.14
C LEU A 333 -5.34 -10.39 3.13
N SER A 334 -5.17 -11.67 3.42
CA SER A 334 -3.86 -12.33 3.36
C SER A 334 -3.27 -12.29 1.95
N PHE A 335 -4.08 -12.56 0.93
CA PHE A 335 -3.66 -12.45 -0.47
C PHE A 335 -3.27 -11.01 -0.83
N LEU A 336 -4.14 -10.03 -0.57
CA LEU A 336 -3.93 -8.63 -0.92
C LEU A 336 -2.75 -7.99 -0.17
N ALA A 337 -2.47 -8.45 1.06
CA ALA A 337 -1.33 -8.00 1.85
C ALA A 337 -0.04 -8.77 1.56
N SER A 338 -0.08 -9.85 0.78
CA SER A 338 1.12 -10.64 0.42
C SER A 338 1.90 -10.05 -0.77
N VAL A 339 1.25 -9.21 -1.57
CA VAL A 339 1.84 -8.60 -2.78
C VAL A 339 1.74 -7.08 -2.64
N PRO A 340 2.82 -6.32 -2.90
CA PRO A 340 2.72 -4.86 -2.94
C PRO A 340 1.87 -4.41 -4.13
N ARG A 341 0.97 -3.44 -3.90
CA ARG A 341 -0.01 -2.98 -4.91
C ARG A 341 0.11 -1.48 -5.27
N PRO A 342 1.32 -0.91 -5.42
CA PRO A 342 1.44 0.45 -5.93
C PRO A 342 1.07 0.49 -7.42
N ALA A 343 0.52 1.62 -7.90
CA ALA A 343 0.11 1.77 -9.30
C ALA A 343 1.26 1.47 -10.31
N GLN A 344 2.52 1.71 -9.91
CA GLN A 344 3.72 1.39 -10.69
C GLN A 344 3.85 -0.11 -11.03
N LEU A 345 3.49 -0.99 -10.10
CA LEU A 345 3.61 -2.45 -10.25
C LEU A 345 2.35 -3.08 -10.87
N MET A 346 1.25 -2.35 -10.91
CA MET A 346 -0.05 -2.80 -11.41
C MET A 346 -0.27 -2.54 -12.90
N THR A 347 0.79 -2.24 -13.64
CA THR A 347 0.67 -1.75 -15.03
C THR A 347 0.33 -2.83 -16.05
N GLU A 348 0.75 -4.06 -15.77
CA GLU A 348 0.53 -5.21 -16.65
C GLU A 348 -0.87 -5.81 -16.46
N ALA A 349 -1.58 -6.08 -17.55
CA ALA A 349 -2.88 -6.76 -17.50
C ALA A 349 -2.76 -8.20 -16.98
N SER A 350 -1.60 -8.83 -17.15
CA SER A 350 -1.23 -10.15 -16.64
C SER A 350 -0.79 -10.14 -15.16
N ASN A 351 -0.87 -8.99 -14.48
CA ASN A 351 -0.52 -8.91 -13.08
C ASN A 351 -1.37 -9.91 -12.26
N PRO A 352 -0.75 -10.73 -11.40
CA PRO A 352 -1.43 -11.80 -10.67
C PRO A 352 -2.60 -11.29 -9.80
N VAL A 353 -2.51 -10.09 -9.25
CA VAL A 353 -3.58 -9.48 -8.46
C VAL A 353 -4.78 -9.15 -9.35
N VAL A 354 -4.58 -8.48 -10.47
CA VAL A 354 -5.67 -8.13 -11.41
C VAL A 354 -6.36 -9.39 -11.93
N THR A 355 -5.57 -10.39 -12.33
CA THR A 355 -6.14 -11.67 -12.83
C THR A 355 -6.90 -12.43 -11.75
N SER A 356 -6.42 -12.40 -10.51
CA SER A 356 -7.08 -13.08 -9.39
C SER A 356 -8.38 -12.38 -8.99
N LEU A 357 -8.37 -11.05 -8.93
CA LEU A 357 -9.58 -10.25 -8.66
C LEU A 357 -10.64 -10.44 -9.76
N LYS A 358 -10.21 -10.45 -11.02
CA LYS A 358 -11.08 -10.76 -12.15
C LYS A 358 -11.69 -12.15 -12.02
N ALA A 359 -10.87 -13.17 -11.75
CA ALA A 359 -11.34 -14.55 -11.61
C ALA A 359 -12.30 -14.71 -10.41
N ALA A 360 -12.06 -13.99 -9.32
CA ALA A 360 -12.94 -13.95 -8.15
C ALA A 360 -14.31 -13.40 -8.52
N LEU A 361 -14.35 -12.23 -9.17
CA LEU A 361 -15.60 -11.62 -9.62
C LEU A 361 -16.31 -12.49 -10.67
N GLN A 362 -15.58 -13.12 -11.59
CA GLN A 362 -16.17 -14.01 -12.61
C GLN A 362 -16.80 -15.28 -12.04
N ARG A 363 -16.32 -15.75 -10.88
CA ARG A 363 -16.92 -16.88 -10.17
C ARG A 363 -18.30 -16.51 -9.61
N ASP A 364 -18.39 -15.30 -9.09
CA ASP A 364 -19.57 -14.84 -8.34
C ASP A 364 -20.57 -14.14 -9.29
N VAL A 365 -20.11 -13.43 -10.33
CA VAL A 365 -20.91 -12.58 -11.22
C VAL A 365 -20.76 -13.03 -12.69
N HIS A 366 -21.84 -12.98 -13.47
CA HIS A 366 -21.86 -13.51 -14.85
C HIS A 366 -21.25 -12.57 -15.90
N ASP A 367 -21.41 -11.26 -15.76
CA ASP A 367 -20.88 -10.27 -16.69
C ASP A 367 -19.74 -9.49 -16.04
N VAL A 368 -18.50 -9.78 -16.44
CA VAL A 368 -17.29 -9.13 -15.92
C VAL A 368 -16.47 -8.55 -17.07
N ARG A 369 -16.30 -7.23 -17.05
CA ARG A 369 -15.54 -6.46 -18.02
C ARG A 369 -14.26 -5.90 -17.38
N VAL A 370 -13.17 -5.89 -18.14
CA VAL A 370 -11.94 -5.19 -17.75
C VAL A 370 -11.74 -4.03 -18.73
N SER A 371 -11.64 -2.80 -18.22
CA SER A 371 -11.28 -1.63 -19.03
C SER A 371 -9.89 -1.13 -18.68
N SER A 372 -9.05 -0.98 -19.69
CA SER A 372 -7.66 -0.51 -19.55
C SER A 372 -7.55 0.95 -19.92
N PHE A 373 -6.82 1.74 -19.14
CA PHE A 373 -6.60 3.15 -19.39
C PHE A 373 -5.17 3.58 -19.05
N SER A 374 -4.71 4.67 -19.66
CA SER A 374 -3.43 5.30 -19.34
C SER A 374 -3.56 6.81 -19.28
N ALA A 375 -2.65 7.47 -18.57
CA ALA A 375 -2.52 8.92 -18.64
C ALA A 375 -2.34 9.40 -20.09
N ASP A 376 -2.89 10.57 -20.41
CA ASP A 376 -2.69 11.19 -21.72
C ASP A 376 -1.21 11.49 -21.96
N ARG A 377 -0.75 11.32 -23.20
CA ARG A 377 0.65 11.50 -23.60
C ARG A 377 1.04 12.97 -23.69
N ARG A 378 0.09 13.87 -23.95
CA ARG A 378 0.36 15.30 -24.14
C ARG A 378 0.32 16.06 -22.82
N GLU A 379 -0.72 15.83 -22.03
CA GLU A 379 -0.92 16.43 -20.72
C GLU A 379 -1.22 15.32 -19.70
N PRO A 380 -0.19 14.62 -19.18
CA PRO A 380 -0.40 13.53 -18.25
C PRO A 380 -0.88 14.06 -16.90
N ASP A 381 -2.05 13.61 -16.45
CA ASP A 381 -2.55 13.87 -15.09
C ASP A 381 -1.63 13.28 -14.01
N TRP A 382 -0.95 12.18 -14.35
CA TRP A 382 -0.02 11.48 -13.49
C TRP A 382 1.09 10.84 -14.32
N VAL A 383 2.26 10.68 -13.70
CA VAL A 383 3.42 10.01 -14.30
C VAL A 383 3.92 8.96 -13.31
N LEU A 384 4.00 7.72 -13.76
CA LEU A 384 4.59 6.64 -13.00
C LEU A 384 6.09 6.56 -13.28
N PHE A 385 6.86 6.28 -12.24
CA PHE A 385 8.30 6.12 -12.32
C PHE A 385 8.68 4.65 -12.12
N GLY A 386 9.63 4.17 -12.92
CA GLY A 386 10.19 2.83 -12.81
C GLY A 386 11.36 2.73 -11.82
N ALA A 387 11.97 1.55 -11.76
CA ALA A 387 13.07 1.21 -10.85
C ALA A 387 12.68 1.33 -9.36
N THR A 388 11.62 0.61 -8.98
CA THR A 388 11.07 0.59 -7.61
C THR A 388 11.92 -0.23 -6.64
N ARG A 389 12.78 -1.12 -7.15
CA ARG A 389 13.67 -1.98 -6.37
C ARG A 389 15.12 -1.78 -6.77
N ALA A 390 16.00 -1.71 -5.78
CA ALA A 390 17.45 -1.65 -5.95
C ALA A 390 18.14 -2.61 -4.97
N THR A 391 19.35 -3.05 -5.32
CA THR A 391 20.19 -3.88 -4.45
C THR A 391 21.31 -3.04 -3.85
N LEU A 392 21.38 -2.99 -2.52
CA LEU A 392 22.43 -2.30 -1.78
C LEU A 392 23.56 -3.29 -1.46
N ALA A 393 24.76 -3.01 -1.93
CA ALA A 393 25.98 -3.69 -1.54
C ALA A 393 26.75 -2.83 -0.54
N ALA A 394 26.94 -3.34 0.68
CA ALA A 394 27.74 -2.69 1.70
C ALA A 394 29.13 -3.35 1.74
N HIS A 395 30.16 -2.62 1.33
CA HIS A 395 31.54 -3.09 1.36
C HIS A 395 32.26 -2.49 2.55
N ARG A 396 32.92 -3.35 3.35
CA ARG A 396 33.80 -2.89 4.42
C ARG A 396 35.12 -2.42 3.82
N VAL A 397 35.38 -1.13 3.91
CA VAL A 397 36.58 -0.51 3.34
C VAL A 397 37.75 -0.64 4.32
N LYS A 398 38.94 -0.86 3.78
CA LYS A 398 40.18 -0.88 4.57
C LYS A 398 40.47 0.54 5.11
N PRO A 399 40.87 0.68 6.39
CA PRO A 399 41.24 1.99 6.94
C PRO A 399 42.45 2.58 6.22
N ALA A 400 42.48 3.91 6.05
CA ALA A 400 43.61 4.60 5.42
C ALA A 400 44.95 4.40 6.17
N VAL A 401 44.90 4.11 7.48
CA VAL A 401 46.10 3.76 8.27
C VAL A 401 46.77 2.48 7.79
N PHE A 402 46.01 1.55 7.18
CA PHE A 402 46.60 0.29 6.72
C PHE A 402 47.72 0.54 5.71
N ASP A 403 47.52 1.44 4.75
CA ASP A 403 48.52 1.78 3.74
C ASP A 403 49.71 2.54 4.35
N LEU A 404 49.47 3.38 5.36
CA LEU A 404 50.54 4.09 6.07
C LEU A 404 51.39 3.14 6.94
N ALA A 405 50.74 2.20 7.62
CA ALA A 405 51.43 1.15 8.39
C ALA A 405 52.21 0.21 7.47
N ALA A 406 51.63 -0.17 6.33
CA ALA A 406 52.34 -0.95 5.32
C ALA A 406 53.56 -0.19 4.77
N THR A 407 53.42 1.11 4.50
CA THR A 407 54.53 1.96 4.07
C THR A 407 55.62 2.04 5.14
N ALA A 408 55.25 2.26 6.41
CA ALA A 408 56.19 2.29 7.52
C ALA A 408 56.94 0.95 7.68
N ALA A 409 56.24 -0.18 7.52
CA ALA A 409 56.84 -1.51 7.56
C ALA A 409 57.82 -1.73 6.40
N ILE A 410 57.48 -1.27 5.19
CA ILE A 410 58.36 -1.32 4.01
C ILE A 410 59.62 -0.47 4.25
N VAL A 411 59.46 0.75 4.78
CA VAL A 411 60.59 1.64 5.09
C VAL A 411 61.48 1.02 6.17
N ALA A 412 60.90 0.47 7.24
CA ALA A 412 61.65 -0.20 8.30
C ALA A 412 62.42 -1.42 7.76
N TYR A 413 61.78 -2.23 6.91
CA TYR A 413 62.43 -3.37 6.26
C TYR A 413 63.63 -2.92 5.41
N LEU A 414 63.45 -1.92 4.55
CA LEU A 414 64.53 -1.37 3.73
C LEU A 414 65.66 -0.79 4.58
N ALA A 415 65.34 -0.12 5.69
CA ALA A 415 66.33 0.40 6.64
C ALA A 415 67.14 -0.73 7.29
N VAL A 416 66.50 -1.82 7.71
CA VAL A 416 67.19 -3.01 8.25
C VAL A 416 68.11 -3.63 7.21
N VAL A 417 67.64 -3.81 5.98
CA VAL A 417 68.46 -4.35 4.88
C VAL A 417 69.65 -3.42 4.58
N TYR A 418 69.43 -2.12 4.51
CA TYR A 418 70.49 -1.13 4.30
C TYR A 418 71.54 -1.16 5.43
N LEU A 419 71.09 -1.25 6.69
CA LEU A 419 71.98 -1.36 7.85
C LEU A 419 72.75 -2.67 7.86
N ALA A 420 72.14 -3.78 7.46
CA ALA A 420 72.80 -5.09 7.37
C ALA A 420 73.88 -5.10 6.27
N VAL A 421 73.63 -4.46 5.13
CA VAL A 421 74.60 -4.36 4.03
C VAL A 421 75.74 -3.41 4.37
N THR A 422 75.45 -2.23 4.92
CA THR A 422 76.50 -1.23 5.28
C THR A 422 77.38 -1.72 6.43
N ASN A 423 76.80 -2.40 7.42
CA ASN A 423 77.53 -2.99 8.55
C ASN A 423 77.91 -4.46 8.32
N PHE A 424 77.91 -4.93 7.08
CA PHE A 424 78.24 -6.33 6.75
C PHE A 424 79.64 -6.73 7.23
N HIS A 425 80.59 -5.78 7.23
CA HIS A 425 81.94 -5.99 7.77
C HIS A 425 81.94 -6.31 9.28
N GLN A 426 81.04 -5.71 10.07
CA GLN A 426 80.88 -5.99 11.50
C GLN A 426 80.15 -7.32 11.72
N LEU A 427 79.13 -7.62 10.90
CA LEU A 427 78.46 -8.92 10.90
C LEU A 427 79.44 -10.06 10.56
N TYR A 428 80.32 -9.86 9.58
CA TYR A 428 81.37 -10.81 9.21
C TYR A 428 82.41 -10.97 10.33
N ALA A 429 82.85 -9.89 10.96
CA ALA A 429 83.75 -9.95 12.11
C ALA A 429 83.13 -10.65 13.33
N LEU A 430 81.82 -10.49 13.54
CA LEU A 430 81.07 -11.15 14.60
C LEU A 430 80.86 -12.64 14.32
N ALA A 431 80.59 -13.01 13.05
CA ALA A 431 80.54 -14.40 12.60
C ALA A 431 81.90 -15.10 12.73
N GLN A 432 83.01 -14.41 12.43
CA GLN A 432 84.36 -14.92 12.66
C GLN A 432 84.70 -15.11 14.15
N ARG A 433 84.13 -14.29 15.04
CA ARG A 433 84.28 -14.47 16.50
C ARG A 433 83.46 -15.63 17.06
N ILE A 434 82.33 -15.94 16.44
CA ILE A 434 81.44 -17.03 16.89
C ILE A 434 81.89 -18.39 16.31
N SER A 435 82.65 -18.41 15.22
CA SER A 435 83.25 -19.64 14.68
C SER A 435 84.59 -19.94 15.36
N PRO A 436 84.71 -20.94 16.26
CA PRO A 436 86.00 -21.38 16.73
C PRO A 436 86.70 -22.15 15.59
N VAL A 437 87.74 -21.51 15.04
CA VAL A 437 88.93 -22.10 14.41
C VAL A 437 88.83 -23.60 14.06
N PHE A 438 88.39 -23.92 12.85
CA PHE A 438 88.85 -25.14 12.17
C PHE A 438 90.19 -24.81 11.48
N LYS A 439 91.30 -24.98 12.20
CA LYS A 439 92.64 -25.03 11.62
C LYS A 439 92.75 -26.33 10.81
N VAL A 440 92.52 -26.27 9.50
CA VAL A 440 92.96 -27.33 8.59
C VAL A 440 94.45 -27.09 8.30
N ARG A 441 95.26 -28.04 8.78
CA ARG A 441 96.69 -28.15 8.50
C ARG A 441 96.83 -28.66 7.07
N VAL A 442 97.42 -27.85 6.19
CA VAL A 442 97.89 -28.33 4.87
C VAL A 442 99.40 -28.42 4.99
N GLU A 443 99.92 -29.62 4.72
CA GLU A 443 101.35 -29.93 4.65
C GLU A 443 102.09 -29.09 3.61
#